data_AF-X0KVZ3-F1
#
_entry.id   AF-X0KVZ3-F1
#
_cell.length_a   1.000
_cell.length_b   1.000
_cell.length_c   1.000
_cell.angle_alpha   90.00
_cell.angle_beta   90.00
_cell.angle_gamma   90.00
#
_symmetry.space_group_name_H-M   'P 1'
#
loop_
_entity.id
_entity.type
_entity.pdbx_description
1 polymer ?
#
loop_
_entity_poly.entity_id
_entity_poly.type
_entity_poly.pdbx_seq_one_letter_code
_entity_poly.pdbx_strand_id
1 'polypeptide(L)'
;MISDSSNRVPEGTTIIIDALDECTKDNKKLLDLIVDFCGNKKSQVRWIVSSRNWVEFQDAFMKKTIASQRVIVSLEDNKEVKESIKNAVDAFI
;
A
#
# COMPACT_ATOMS: atom_id res chain seq x y z
N MET A 1 24.66 27.79 3.58
CA MET A 1 24.23 26.38 3.44
C MET A 1 22.94 26.38 2.65
N ILE A 2 23.02 26.11 1.35
CA ILE A 2 21.86 26.05 0.48
C ILE A 2 21.20 24.72 0.78
N SER A 3 20.14 24.74 1.59
CA SER A 3 19.24 23.60 1.72
C SER A 3 18.61 23.40 0.36
N ASP A 4 19.01 22.33 -0.33
CA ASP A 4 18.47 21.97 -1.63
C ASP A 4 16.99 21.60 -1.44
N SER A 5 16.12 22.60 -1.54
CA SER A 5 14.67 22.49 -1.43
C SER A 5 14.05 21.78 -2.64
N SER A 6 14.86 21.33 -3.60
CA SER A 6 14.41 20.77 -4.87
C SER A 6 14.07 19.28 -4.84
N ASN A 7 14.33 18.57 -3.73
CA ASN A 7 14.12 17.11 -3.65
C ASN A 7 12.95 16.69 -2.76
N ARG A 8 11.94 17.56 -2.59
CA ARG A 8 10.72 17.21 -1.85
C ARG A 8 9.73 16.53 -2.78
N VAL A 9 9.19 15.39 -2.32
CA VAL A 9 8.07 14.73 -3.00
C VAL A 9 6.88 15.69 -3.03
N PRO A 10 6.22 15.90 -4.20
CA PRO A 10 5.06 16.76 -4.27
C PRO A 10 3.95 16.33 -3.30
N GLU A 11 3.28 17.30 -2.70
CA GLU A 11 2.14 17.02 -1.83
C GLU A 11 1.05 16.28 -2.61
N GLY A 12 0.49 15.23 -2.01
CA GLY A 12 -0.54 14.41 -2.64
C GLY A 12 -0.01 13.36 -3.63
N THR A 13 1.30 13.10 -3.67
CA THR A 13 1.87 12.02 -4.49
C THR A 13 1.24 10.67 -4.13
N THR A 14 0.78 9.95 -5.15
CA THR A 14 0.24 8.60 -5.02
C THR A 14 1.05 7.65 -5.91
N ILE A 15 1.54 6.56 -5.35
CA ILE A 15 2.20 5.47 -6.07
C ILE A 15 1.18 4.34 -6.22
N ILE A 16 0.99 3.88 -7.45
CA ILE A 16 0.11 2.76 -7.79
C ILE A 16 0.96 1.64 -8.36
N ILE A 17 0.88 0.45 -7.75
CA ILE A 17 1.49 -0.77 -8.26
C ILE A 17 0.37 -1.73 -8.61
N ASP A 18 0.29 -2.10 -9.88
CA ASP A 18 -0.63 -3.12 -10.36
C ASP A 18 0.08 -4.47 -10.47
N ALA A 19 -0.61 -5.55 -10.15
CA ALA A 19 -0.15 -6.94 -10.26
C ALA A 19 1.20 -7.21 -9.56
N LEU A 20 1.35 -6.80 -8.29
CA LEU A 20 2.59 -6.99 -7.52
C LEU A 20 3.08 -8.46 -7.49
N ASP A 21 2.16 -9.42 -7.54
CA ASP A 21 2.49 -10.84 -7.56
C ASP A 21 3.18 -11.31 -8.86
N GLU A 22 3.07 -10.55 -9.96
CA GLU A 22 3.79 -10.81 -11.22
C GLU A 22 5.25 -10.31 -11.18
N CYS A 23 5.65 -9.59 -10.14
CA CYS A 23 7.04 -9.18 -9.95
C CYS A 23 7.91 -10.39 -9.60
N THR A 24 8.62 -10.95 -10.59
CA THR A 24 9.39 -12.20 -10.40
C THR A 24 10.78 -12.00 -9.79
N LYS A 25 11.34 -10.78 -9.85
CA LYS A 25 12.68 -10.47 -9.32
C LYS A 25 12.57 -9.68 -8.03
N ASP A 26 13.30 -10.12 -7.01
CA ASP A 26 13.43 -9.41 -5.73
C ASP A 26 12.08 -9.04 -5.07
N ASN A 27 11.02 -9.82 -5.33
CA ASN A 27 9.66 -9.53 -4.85
C ASN A 27 9.59 -9.29 -3.34
N LYS A 28 10.29 -10.13 -2.55
CA LYS A 28 10.39 -9.96 -1.10
C LYS A 28 11.00 -8.61 -0.70
N LYS A 29 12.03 -8.14 -1.42
CA LYS A 29 12.66 -6.84 -1.15
C LYS A 29 11.72 -5.69 -1.52
N LEU A 30 10.98 -5.81 -2.62
CA LEU A 30 9.96 -4.83 -3.01
C LEU A 30 8.84 -4.75 -1.97
N LEU A 31 8.35 -5.90 -1.51
CA LEU A 31 7.33 -5.99 -0.48
C LEU A 31 7.80 -5.37 0.85
N ASP A 32 9.01 -5.70 1.30
CA ASP A 32 9.60 -5.12 2.50
C ASP A 32 9.75 -3.58 2.36
N LEU A 33 10.20 -3.10 1.20
CA LEU A 33 10.30 -1.66 0.91
C LEU A 33 8.95 -0.95 1.02
N ILE A 34 7.90 -1.50 0.40
CA ILE A 34 6.54 -0.94 0.45
C ILE A 34 6.05 -0.86 1.90
N VAL A 35 6.24 -1.94 2.66
CA VAL A 35 5.83 -2.00 4.08
C VAL A 35 6.58 -0.97 4.92
N ASP A 36 7.89 -0.83 4.72
CA ASP A 36 8.73 0.15 5.43
C ASP A 36 8.30 1.59 5.14
N PHE A 37 7.95 1.91 3.89
CA PHE A 37 7.41 3.24 3.53
C PHE A 37 6.04 3.51 4.14
N CYS A 38 5.14 2.53 4.12
CA CYS A 38 3.81 2.65 4.71
C CYS A 38 3.84 2.82 6.23
N GLY A 39 4.82 2.20 6.92
CA GLY A 39 5.01 2.36 8.36
C GLY A 39 5.54 3.73 8.79
N ASN A 40 6.06 4.53 7.86
CA ASN A 40 6.60 5.85 8.16
C ASN A 40 5.48 6.91 8.26
N LYS A 41 5.13 7.31 9.48
CA LYS A 41 4.14 8.36 9.77
C LYS A 41 4.43 9.74 9.16
N LYS A 42 5.67 10.00 8.74
CA LYS A 42 6.06 11.25 8.06
C LYS A 42 6.02 11.15 6.53
N SER A 43 5.68 9.97 5.99
CA SER A 43 5.51 9.78 4.56
C SER A 43 4.34 10.61 4.05
N GLN A 44 4.58 11.42 3.02
CA GLN A 44 3.55 12.19 2.31
C GLN A 44 3.01 11.44 1.08
N VAL A 45 3.42 10.18 0.91
CA VAL A 45 3.10 9.35 -0.25
C VAL A 45 1.99 8.37 0.10
N ARG A 46 0.93 8.36 -0.72
CA ARG A 46 -0.11 7.34 -0.69
C ARG A 46 0.29 6.14 -1.54
N TRP A 47 0.00 4.94 -1.07
CA TRP A 47 0.29 3.70 -1.78
C TRP A 47 -1.01 2.96 -2.09
N ILE A 48 -1.20 2.57 -3.35
CA ILE A 48 -2.25 1.66 -3.79
C ILE A 48 -1.55 0.48 -4.46
N VAL A 49 -1.80 -0.72 -3.95
CA VAL A 49 -1.13 -1.93 -4.43
C VAL A 49 -2.20 -2.98 -4.73
N SER A 50 -2.21 -3.50 -5.95
CA SER A 50 -3.03 -4.64 -6.33
C SER A 50 -2.16 -5.90 -6.45
N SER A 51 -2.72 -7.04 -6.07
CA SER A 51 -2.11 -8.35 -6.28
C SER A 51 -3.16 -9.45 -6.20
N ARG A 52 -2.82 -10.65 -6.64
CA ARG A 52 -3.50 -11.87 -6.17
C ARG A 52 -3.38 -12.00 -4.65
N ASN A 53 -4.32 -12.72 -4.05
CA ASN A 53 -4.48 -12.92 -2.62
C ASN A 53 -3.46 -13.88 -1.99
N TRP A 54 -2.22 -13.97 -2.49
CA TRP A 54 -1.23 -14.94 -2.01
C TRP A 54 -0.91 -14.73 -0.51
N VAL A 55 -0.71 -15.85 0.19
CA VAL A 55 -0.54 -15.89 1.65
C VAL A 55 0.66 -15.06 2.08
N GLU A 56 1.74 -15.04 1.31
CA GLU A 56 2.96 -14.29 1.58
C GLU A 56 2.72 -12.77 1.62
N PHE A 57 1.86 -12.26 0.73
CA PHE A 57 1.48 -10.84 0.72
C PHE A 57 0.55 -10.51 1.87
N GLN A 58 -0.46 -11.36 2.12
CA GLN A 58 -1.35 -11.18 3.26
C GLN A 58 -0.55 -11.13 4.56
N ASP A 59 0.36 -12.08 4.77
CA ASP A 59 1.20 -12.11 5.96
C ASP A 59 2.09 -10.87 6.10
N ALA A 60 2.71 -10.39 5.02
CA ALA A 60 3.53 -9.17 5.08
C ALA A 60 2.68 -7.93 5.40
N PHE A 61 1.54 -7.76 4.72
CA PHE A 61 0.60 -6.66 4.94
C PHE A 61 -0.27 -6.81 6.19
N MET A 62 -0.24 -7.94 6.90
CA MET A 62 -0.96 -8.12 8.17
C MET A 62 -0.02 -8.16 9.39
N LYS A 63 1.17 -8.76 9.25
CA LYS A 63 2.10 -9.01 10.37
C LYS A 63 3.18 -7.95 10.53
N LYS A 64 3.74 -7.40 9.43
CA LYS A 64 4.78 -6.36 9.49
C LYS A 64 4.14 -4.96 9.52
N THR A 65 4.02 -4.42 10.73
CA THR A 65 4.06 -2.98 11.09
C THR A 65 3.01 -2.00 10.49
N ILE A 66 2.11 -1.56 11.38
CA ILE A 66 1.60 -0.19 11.66
C ILE A 66 0.98 0.65 10.52
N ALA A 67 -0.36 0.82 10.57
CA ALA A 67 -1.04 2.12 10.61
C ALA A 67 -2.54 1.91 10.91
N SER A 68 -3.16 2.80 11.68
CA SER A 68 -4.63 2.95 11.77
C SER A 68 -5.29 3.30 10.42
N GLN A 69 -4.48 3.49 9.37
CA GLN A 69 -4.86 3.93 8.02
C GLN A 69 -4.59 2.82 6.96
N ARG A 70 -4.40 1.58 7.43
CA ARG A 70 -4.53 0.29 6.71
C ARG A 70 -5.92 0.08 6.10
N VAL A 71 -6.10 0.08 4.78
CA VAL A 71 -7.28 -0.55 4.15
C VAL A 71 -6.86 -1.63 3.16
N ILE A 72 -7.38 -2.83 3.38
CA ILE A 72 -7.25 -3.97 2.47
C ILE A 72 -8.61 -4.20 1.83
N VAL A 73 -8.63 -4.23 0.50
CA VAL A 73 -9.84 -4.48 -0.30
C VAL A 73 -9.63 -5.79 -1.05
N SER A 74 -10.46 -6.79 -0.74
CA SER A 74 -10.56 -7.98 -1.59
C SER A 74 -11.47 -7.65 -2.77
N LEU A 75 -11.15 -8.15 -3.96
CA LEU A 75 -11.95 -7.97 -5.19
C LEU A 75 -12.69 -9.26 -5.59
N GLU A 76 -12.72 -10.26 -4.72
CA GLU A 76 -13.49 -11.50 -4.95
C GLU A 76 -15.00 -11.21 -5.01
N ASP A 77 -15.76 -11.81 -5.92
CA ASP A 77 -17.19 -11.50 -6.02
C ASP A 77 -17.99 -12.21 -4.91
N ASN A 78 -18.10 -11.55 -3.76
CA ASN A 78 -18.93 -11.98 -2.65
C ASN A 78 -19.46 -10.78 -1.83
N LYS A 79 -20.38 -11.06 -0.89
CA LYS A 79 -21.02 -10.01 -0.06
C LYS A 79 -20.04 -9.28 0.84
N GLU A 80 -19.01 -9.97 1.34
CA GLU A 80 -17.99 -9.42 2.24
C GLU A 80 -17.10 -8.41 1.51
N VAL A 81 -16.75 -8.69 0.26
CA VAL A 81 -16.01 -7.78 -0.62
C VAL A 81 -16.77 -6.49 -0.89
N LYS A 82 -18.07 -6.56 -1.16
CA LYS A 82 -18.88 -5.35 -1.40
C LYS A 82 -18.88 -4.41 -0.19
N GLU A 83 -18.94 -4.98 1.02
CA GLU A 83 -18.84 -4.20 2.25
C GLU A 83 -17.42 -3.64 2.47
N SER A 84 -16.39 -4.43 2.17
CA SER A 84 -14.99 -4.00 2.21
C SER A 84 -14.72 -2.81 1.28
N ILE A 85 -15.18 -2.86 0.02
CA ILE A 85 -15.05 -1.76 -0.95
C ILE A 85 -15.77 -0.52 -0.44
N LYS A 86 -17.00 -0.66 0.06
CA LYS A 86 -17.79 0.47 0.58
C LYS A 86 -17.06 1.16 1.73
N ASN A 87 -16.61 0.41 2.74
CA ASN A 87 -15.87 0.94 3.88
C ASN A 87 -14.56 1.63 3.46
N ALA A 88 -13.89 1.11 2.42
CA ALA A 88 -12.67 1.69 1.87
C ALA A 88 -12.92 3.06 1.22
N VAL A 89 -13.98 3.17 0.42
CA VAL A 89 -14.40 4.44 -0.20
C VAL A 89 -14.72 5.47 0.88
N ASP A 90 -15.56 5.11 1.85
CA ASP A 90 -15.97 6.01 2.94
C ASP A 90 -14.80 6.54 3.79
N ALA A 91 -13.72 5.76 3.91
CA ALA A 91 -12.56 6.15 4.71
C ALA A 91 -11.55 7.05 3.95
N PHE A 92 -11.60 7.11 2.62
CA PHE A 92 -10.54 7.75 1.80
C PHE A 92 -11.04 8.70 0.69
N ILE A 93 -12.34 8.70 0.35
CA ILE A 93 -12.97 9.54 -0.67
C ILE A 93 -14.13 10.32 -0.06
#